data_AF-A0A655JS56-F1
#
_entry.id   AF-A0A655JS56-F1
#
_cell.length_a   1.000
_cell.length_b   1.000
_cell.length_c   1.000
_cell.angle_alpha   90.00
_cell.angle_beta   90.00
_cell.angle_gamma   90.00
#
_symmetry.space_group_name_H-M   'P 1'
#
loop_
_entity.id
_entity.type
_entity.pdbx_description
1 polymer ?
#
loop_
_entity_poly.entity_id
_entity_poly.type
_entity_poly.pdbx_seq_one_letter_code
_entity_poly.pdbx_strand_id
1 'polypeptide(L)'
;MHIAIELACPLVYGAAVSLEPRDVSAAKAAASEAALLAARSALQTHGAIGFTCEHDLSLWLLRVQALHSAWGTPQEHRRRVLEAL
;
A
#
# COMPACT_ATOMS: atom_id res chain seq x y z
N MET A 1 2.26 4.32 11.64
CA MET A 1 2.57 3.31 10.60
C MET A 1 1.90 1.98 10.91
N HIS A 2 2.24 1.33 12.03
CA HIS A 2 1.74 -0.01 12.38
C HIS A 2 0.22 -0.15 12.26
N ILE A 3 -0.56 0.79 12.83
CA ILE A 3 -2.02 0.79 12.73
C ILE A 3 -2.54 0.71 11.29
N ALA A 4 -1.94 1.46 10.35
CA ALA A 4 -2.39 1.45 8.96
C ALA A 4 -2.12 0.09 8.27
N ILE A 5 -1.02 -0.58 8.63
CA ILE A 5 -0.71 -1.93 8.14
C ILE A 5 -1.68 -2.94 8.76
N GLU A 6 -1.89 -2.86 10.08
CA GLU A 6 -2.83 -3.73 10.80
C GLU A 6 -4.26 -3.62 10.27
N LEU A 7 -4.69 -2.43 9.83
CA LEU A 7 -6.01 -2.24 9.21
C LEU A 7 -6.07 -2.69 7.75
N ALA A 8 -4.94 -2.73 7.03
CA ALA A 8 -4.89 -3.22 5.65
C ALA A 8 -4.88 -4.75 5.58
N CYS A 9 -4.20 -5.44 6.51
CA CYS A 9 -4.14 -6.90 6.58
C CYS A 9 -5.51 -7.61 6.52
N PRO A 10 -6.51 -7.28 7.35
CA PRO A 10 -7.80 -7.97 7.34
C PRO A 10 -8.55 -7.76 6.01
N LEU A 11 -8.38 -6.62 5.33
CA LEU A 11 -8.97 -6.41 4.01
C LEU A 11 -8.34 -7.32 2.95
N VAL A 12 -7.02 -7.51 3.00
CA VAL A 12 -6.31 -8.44 2.10
C VAL A 12 -6.76 -9.87 2.34
N TYR A 13 -6.84 -10.31 3.60
CA TYR A 13 -7.33 -11.65 3.92
C TYR A 13 -8.80 -11.82 3.55
N GLY A 14 -9.64 -10.83 3.83
CA GLY A 14 -11.06 -10.83 3.45
C GLY A 14 -11.23 -10.96 1.94
N ALA A 15 -10.49 -10.18 1.16
CA ALA A 15 -10.50 -10.25 -0.30
C ALA A 15 -9.99 -11.60 -0.84
N ALA A 16 -9.02 -12.24 -0.17
CA ALA A 16 -8.55 -13.57 -0.54
C ALA A 16 -9.60 -14.67 -0.30
N VAL A 17 -10.49 -14.47 0.68
CA VAL A 17 -11.60 -15.38 0.99
C VAL A 17 -12.79 -15.13 0.07
N SER A 18 -13.20 -13.88 -0.11
CA SER A 18 -14.40 -13.55 -0.92
C SER A 18 -14.13 -13.60 -2.41
N LEU A 19 -12.94 -13.21 -2.85
CA LEU A 19 -12.56 -12.98 -4.26
C LEU A 19 -13.47 -11.97 -4.99
N GLU A 20 -14.29 -11.23 -4.26
CA GLU A 20 -15.20 -10.23 -4.82
C GLU A 20 -14.39 -9.04 -5.35
N PRO A 21 -14.64 -8.56 -6.59
CA PRO A 21 -13.88 -7.45 -7.19
C PRO A 21 -13.86 -6.17 -6.35
N ARG A 22 -14.95 -5.92 -5.59
CA ARG A 22 -15.06 -4.82 -4.64
C ARG A 22 -14.07 -4.97 -3.48
N ASP A 23 -13.99 -6.15 -2.88
CA ASP A 23 -13.12 -6.42 -1.73
C ASP A 23 -11.65 -6.42 -2.14
N VAL A 24 -11.33 -6.98 -3.32
CA VAL A 24 -9.98 -6.90 -3.91
C VAL A 24 -9.57 -5.44 -4.14
N SER A 25 -10.48 -4.60 -4.63
CA SER A 25 -10.22 -3.17 -4.82
C SER A 25 -10.02 -2.43 -3.48
N ALA A 26 -10.85 -2.72 -2.48
CA ALA A 26 -10.70 -2.16 -1.14
C ALA A 26 -9.35 -2.54 -0.51
N ALA A 27 -8.96 -3.81 -0.62
CA ALA A 27 -7.68 -4.32 -0.16
C ALA A 27 -6.49 -3.64 -0.86
N LYS A 28 -6.53 -3.53 -2.20
CA LYS A 28 -5.47 -2.87 -2.98
C LYS A 28 -5.31 -1.41 -2.59
N ALA A 29 -6.41 -0.67 -2.42
CA ALA A 29 -6.37 0.73 -2.01
C ALA A 29 -5.75 0.89 -0.62
N ALA A 30 -6.23 0.13 0.38
CA ALA A 30 -5.75 0.21 1.75
C ALA A 30 -4.27 -0.19 1.88
N ALA A 31 -3.86 -1.30 1.26
CA ALA A 31 -2.47 -1.75 1.28
C ALA A 31 -1.52 -0.72 0.64
N SER A 32 -1.93 -0.10 -0.48
CA SER A 32 -1.12 0.91 -1.16
C SER A 32 -0.93 2.17 -0.32
N GLU A 33 -1.96 2.61 0.42
CA GLU A 33 -1.85 3.75 1.33
C GLU A 33 -0.98 3.45 2.54
N ALA A 34 -1.17 2.27 3.15
CA ALA A 34 -0.36 1.83 4.28
C ALA A 34 1.12 1.73 3.91
N ALA A 35 1.44 1.15 2.75
CA ALA A 35 2.80 1.03 2.24
C ALA A 35 3.44 2.40 1.97
N LEU A 36 2.70 3.34 1.36
CA LEU A 36 3.19 4.71 1.15
C LEU A 36 3.45 5.45 2.46
N LEU A 37 2.57 5.29 3.45
CA LEU A 37 2.77 5.89 4.78
C LEU A 37 4.01 5.30 5.45
N ALA A 38 4.19 3.98 5.38
CA ALA A 38 5.36 3.29 5.93
C ALA A 38 6.66 3.76 5.26
N ALA A 39 6.69 3.83 3.92
CA ALA A 39 7.82 4.32 3.16
C ALA A 39 8.23 5.74 3.57
N ARG A 40 7.27 6.67 3.66
CA ARG A 40 7.54 8.06 4.08
C ARG A 40 8.04 8.15 5.50
N SER A 41 7.41 7.44 6.43
CA SER A 41 7.84 7.44 7.83
C SER A 41 9.24 6.83 7.99
N ALA A 42 9.53 5.72 7.31
CA ALA A 42 10.85 5.10 7.34
C ALA A 42 11.91 6.05 6.79
N LEU A 43 11.67 6.68 5.64
CA LEU A 43 12.60 7.66 5.08
C LEU A 43 12.85 8.83 6.04
N GLN A 44 11.80 9.36 6.67
CA GLN A 44 11.92 10.45 7.64
C GLN A 44 12.79 10.07 8.84
N THR A 45 12.67 8.83 9.34
CA THR A 45 13.45 8.34 10.48
C THR A 45 14.92 8.09 10.13
N HIS A 46 15.21 7.55 8.95
CA HIS A 46 16.58 7.21 8.55
C HIS A 46 17.33 8.42 7.95
N GLY A 47 16.62 9.41 7.42
CA GLY A 47 17.23 10.55 6.74
C GLY A 47 17.85 10.14 5.39
N ALA A 48 18.90 10.86 4.97
CA ALA A 48 19.48 10.71 3.63
C ALA A 48 20.04 9.31 3.33
N ILE A 49 20.46 8.55 4.35
CA ILE A 49 20.92 7.16 4.17
C ILE A 49 19.83 6.25 3.60
N GLY A 50 18.55 6.61 3.79
CA GLY A 50 17.42 5.88 3.22
C GLY A 50 17.35 5.91 1.69
N PHE A 51 18.09 6.82 1.05
CA PHE A 51 18.20 6.93 -0.41
C PHE A 51 19.47 6.29 -1.00
N THR A 52 20.40 5.81 -0.16
CA THR A 52 21.63 5.19 -0.65
C THR A 52 21.48 3.68 -0.77
N CYS A 53 22.42 3.05 -1.48
CA CYS A 53 22.50 1.58 -1.59
C CYS A 53 23.11 0.92 -0.34
N GLU A 54 23.55 1.71 0.64
CA GLU A 54 24.12 1.21 1.90
C GLU A 54 23.03 0.69 2.85
N HIS A 55 21.79 1.14 2.66
CA HIS A 55 20.63 0.68 3.39
C HIS A 55 19.54 0.18 2.43
N ASP A 56 19.02 -1.03 2.70
CA ASP A 56 17.92 -1.65 1.95
C ASP A 56 16.62 -0.83 1.87
N LEU A 57 16.49 0.27 2.61
CA LEU A 57 15.33 1.14 2.55
C LEU A 57 15.10 1.67 1.13
N SER A 58 16.16 1.98 0.38
CA SER A 58 16.07 2.45 -1.01
C SER A 58 15.33 1.45 -1.92
N LEU A 59 15.57 0.14 -1.74
CA LEU A 59 14.84 -0.92 -2.45
C LEU A 59 13.34 -0.91 -2.12
N TRP A 60 12.98 -0.75 -0.85
CA TRP A 60 11.58 -0.70 -0.43
C TRP A 60 10.88 0.55 -0.92
N LEU A 61 11.53 1.72 -0.91
CA LEU A 61 10.98 2.95 -1.46
C LEU A 61 10.64 2.79 -2.95
N LEU A 62 11.54 2.20 -3.73
CA LEU A 62 11.32 1.91 -5.15
C LEU A 62 10.16 0.92 -5.37
N ARG A 63 10.10 -0.16 -4.57
CA ARG A 63 9.02 -1.14 -4.64
C ARG A 63 7.66 -0.52 -4.32
N VAL A 64 7.57 0.29 -3.27
CA VAL A 64 6.31 0.96 -2.90
C VAL A 64 5.85 1.88 -4.01
N GLN A 65 6.76 2.66 -4.62
CA GLN A 65 6.42 3.52 -5.77
C GLN A 65 5.93 2.71 -6.97
N ALA A 66 6.62 1.62 -7.32
CA ALA A 66 6.21 0.76 -8.43
C ALA A 66 4.84 0.09 -8.19
N LEU A 67 4.60 -0.42 -6.97
CA LEU A 67 3.37 -1.10 -6.61
C LEU A 67 2.18 -0.16 -6.41
N HIS A 68 2.43 1.12 -6.14
CA HIS A 68 1.39 2.12 -5.92
C HIS A 68 0.47 2.26 -7.13
N SER A 69 1.04 2.34 -8.34
CA SER A 69 0.30 2.45 -9.60
C SER A 69 0.06 1.10 -10.29
N ALA A 70 0.79 0.05 -9.90
CA ALA A 70 0.61 -1.28 -10.48
C ALA A 70 -0.83 -1.79 -10.29
N TRP A 71 -1.40 -2.32 -11.38
CA TRP A 71 -2.77 -2.86 -11.45
C TRP A 71 -3.89 -1.86 -11.13
N GLY A 72 -3.58 -0.57 -11.16
CA GLY A 72 -4.52 0.50 -10.83
C GLY A 72 -4.05 1.31 -9.61
N THR A 73 -4.29 2.61 -9.68
CA THR A 73 -4.03 3.56 -8.61
C THR A 73 -5.04 3.39 -7.47
N PRO A 74 -4.68 3.76 -6.22
CA PRO A 74 -5.62 3.65 -5.10
C PRO A 74 -6.88 4.49 -5.28
N GLN A 75 -6.79 5.60 -6.03
CA GLN A 75 -7.92 6.45 -6.40
C GLN A 75 -8.90 5.70 -7.30
N GLU A 76 -8.41 5.00 -8.33
CA GLU A 76 -9.25 4.17 -9.21
C GLU A 76 -9.92 3.04 -8.43
N HIS A 77 -9.20 2.38 -7.53
CA HIS A 77 -9.77 1.33 -6.70
C HIS A 77 -10.81 1.84 -5.71
N ARG A 78 -10.61 3.00 -5.07
CA ARG A 78 -11.65 3.63 -4.23
C ARG A 78 -12.90 3.96 -5.03
N ARG A 79 -12.74 4.49 -6.25
CA ARG A 79 -13.87 4.75 -7.14
C ARG A 79 -14.65 3.46 -7.42
N ARG A 80 -13.98 2.36 -7.77
CA ARG A 80 -14.63 1.05 -7.99
C ARG A 80 -15.38 0.54 -6.76
N VAL A 81 -14.84 0.74 -5.55
CA VAL A 81 -15.52 0.37 -4.31
C VAL A 81 -16.81 1.18 -4.12
N LEU A 82 -16.77 2.48 -4.40
CA LEU A 82 -17.94 3.37 -4.29
C LEU A 82 -19.01 3.06 -5.35
N GLU A 83 -18.60 2.68 -6.56
CA GLU A 83 -19.51 2.29 -7.65
C GLU A 83 -20.20 0.94 -7.41
N ALA A 84 -19.67 0.13 -6.48
CA ALA A 84 -20.21 -1.18 -6.12
C ALA A 84 -21.03 -1.15 -4.80
N LEU A 85 -21.39 0.04 -4.31
CA LEU A 85 -22.35 0.24 -3.21
C LEU A 85 -23.78 0.29 -3.75
#